data_AF-E0UN29-F1
#
_entry.id   AF-E0UN29-F1
#
_cell.length_a   1.000
_cell.length_b   1.000
_cell.length_c   1.000
_cell.angle_alpha   90.00
_cell.angle_beta   90.00
_cell.angle_gamma   90.00
#
_symmetry.space_group_name_H-M   'P 1'
#
loop_
_entity.id
_entity.type
_entity.pdbx_description
1 polymer ?
#
loop_
_entity_poly.entity_id
_entity_poly.type
_entity_poly.pdbx_seq_one_letter_code
_entity_poly.pdbx_strand_id
1 'polypeptide(L)'
;MSQPIRGCQVLAVLLLTSVLVGFPLKIKASSLVNFNQIEGALKSGKFEQANQETLKAVLSMEETANKEGQFPCNDLQTLEQLWQKYTQGVYGFKAQAEIWDRVNQQEKEKNQQQQYWIGDVVNRFCQELGWISCGVVYGEINFKLSAQKGYLPTTILSLADNGYNQQGNWKSNQETFSSDDWLFLELNPGMVESLAGVMEDFYQQVQQCKL
;
A
#
# COMPACT_ATOMS: atom_id res chain seq x y z
N MET A 1 12.85 -55.95 39.29
CA MET A 1 11.66 -55.09 39.36
C MET A 1 11.24 -54.76 37.94
N SER A 2 10.05 -55.24 37.60
CA SER A 2 9.08 -54.87 36.56
C SER A 2 9.48 -53.98 35.37
N GLN A 3 9.42 -54.63 34.21
CA GLN A 3 9.07 -54.20 32.84
C GLN A 3 7.85 -53.23 32.75
N PRO A 4 7.53 -52.54 31.61
CA PRO A 4 7.39 -53.23 30.32
C PRO A 4 7.61 -52.53 28.96
N ILE A 5 7.78 -53.46 28.03
CA ILE A 5 7.62 -53.45 26.57
C ILE A 5 6.23 -52.95 26.13
N ARG A 6 6.17 -52.28 24.98
CA ARG A 6 5.02 -52.27 24.04
C ARG A 6 5.62 -52.35 22.61
N GLY A 7 5.25 -53.23 21.69
CA GLY A 7 4.09 -54.12 21.57
C GLY A 7 3.14 -53.67 20.46
N CYS A 8 3.31 -54.26 19.26
CA CYS A 8 2.36 -54.54 18.17
C CYS A 8 1.65 -53.44 17.33
N GLN A 9 2.00 -53.46 16.03
CA GLN A 9 1.19 -53.55 14.79
C GLN A 9 -0.32 -53.26 14.83
N VAL A 10 -0.84 -52.53 13.82
CA VAL A 10 -1.88 -52.99 12.85
C VAL A 10 -1.78 -52.17 11.54
N LEU A 11 -1.85 -52.86 10.39
CA LEU A 11 -1.96 -52.35 9.02
C LEU A 11 -3.35 -51.75 8.73
N ALA A 12 -3.40 -50.64 7.99
CA ALA A 12 -4.60 -50.25 7.23
C ALA A 12 -4.20 -49.71 5.85
N VAL A 13 -4.50 -50.50 4.82
CA VAL A 13 -4.50 -50.11 3.41
C VAL A 13 -5.78 -49.31 3.15
N LEU A 14 -5.69 -48.12 2.55
CA LEU A 14 -6.84 -47.47 1.91
C LEU A 14 -6.46 -46.93 0.53
N LEU A 15 -7.29 -47.34 -0.44
CA LEU A 15 -7.22 -47.07 -1.87
C LEU A 15 -7.61 -45.63 -2.22
N LEU A 16 -7.14 -45.21 -3.39
CA LEU A 16 -7.42 -43.95 -4.08
C LEU A 16 -8.93 -43.64 -4.20
N THR A 17 -9.30 -42.42 -3.83
CA THR A 17 -10.39 -41.68 -4.49
C THR A 17 -9.95 -40.24 -4.75
N SER A 18 -9.86 -39.89 -6.03
CA SER A 18 -9.86 -38.51 -6.51
C SER A 18 -11.17 -37.82 -6.14
N VAL A 19 -11.12 -36.57 -5.66
CA VAL A 19 -11.96 -35.42 -6.07
C VAL A 19 -11.64 -34.22 -5.17
N LEU A 20 -11.18 -33.16 -5.82
CA LEU A 20 -11.28 -31.74 -5.50
C LEU A 20 -11.94 -31.40 -4.15
N VAL A 21 -11.12 -31.24 -3.11
CA VAL A 21 -11.53 -30.45 -1.94
C VAL A 21 -11.00 -29.05 -2.19
N GLY A 22 -11.88 -28.17 -2.70
CA GLY A 22 -11.63 -26.74 -2.62
C GLY A 22 -11.36 -26.43 -1.15
N PHE A 23 -10.13 -26.04 -0.83
CA PHE A 23 -9.83 -25.52 0.50
C PHE A 23 -10.77 -24.34 0.71
N PRO A 24 -11.67 -24.37 1.71
CA PRO A 24 -12.27 -23.14 2.15
C PRO A 24 -11.09 -22.31 2.64
N LEU A 25 -10.75 -21.24 1.90
CA LEU A 25 -9.95 -20.16 2.46
C LEU A 25 -10.62 -19.82 3.78
N LYS A 26 -9.91 -20.08 4.87
CA LYS A 26 -10.37 -19.76 6.21
C LYS A 26 -10.27 -18.24 6.32
N ILE A 27 -11.19 -17.54 5.66
CA ILE A 27 -11.34 -16.09 5.78
C ILE A 27 -11.86 -15.89 7.19
N LYS A 28 -10.95 -15.61 8.12
CA LYS A 28 -11.30 -14.85 9.32
C LYS A 28 -11.90 -13.57 8.76
N ALA A 29 -13.20 -13.37 8.94
CA ALA A 29 -13.86 -12.14 8.58
C ALA A 29 -13.24 -11.01 9.43
N SER A 30 -12.26 -10.30 8.87
CA SER A 30 -11.69 -9.07 9.44
C SER A 30 -11.78 -7.88 8.49
N SER A 31 -12.12 -8.05 7.22
CA SER A 31 -12.06 -6.93 6.28
C SER A 31 -13.36 -6.10 6.34
N LEU A 32 -13.31 -4.95 7.02
CA LEU A 32 -14.25 -3.83 6.80
C LEU A 32 -14.16 -3.28 5.36
N VAL A 33 -13.18 -3.74 4.59
CA VAL A 33 -12.91 -3.34 3.22
C VAL A 33 -13.88 -4.00 2.22
N ASN A 34 -14.59 -3.18 1.45
CA ASN A 34 -15.48 -3.64 0.39
C ASN A 34 -14.76 -3.70 -0.98
N PHE A 35 -14.08 -4.82 -1.23
CA PHE A 35 -13.33 -5.03 -2.49
C PHE A 35 -14.21 -5.09 -3.74
N ASN A 36 -15.51 -5.40 -3.62
CA ASN A 36 -16.40 -5.51 -4.78
C ASN A 36 -16.55 -4.19 -5.53
N GLN A 37 -16.51 -3.06 -4.82
CA GLN A 37 -16.59 -1.73 -5.44
C GLN A 37 -15.31 -1.42 -6.24
N ILE A 38 -14.15 -1.76 -5.67
CA ILE A 38 -12.84 -1.60 -6.31
C ILE A 38 -12.77 -2.49 -7.57
N GLU A 39 -13.12 -3.77 -7.45
CA GLU A 39 -13.14 -4.69 -8.59
C GLU A 39 -14.09 -4.21 -9.69
N GLY A 40 -15.33 -3.81 -9.33
CA GLY A 40 -16.31 -3.33 -10.28
C GLY A 40 -15.86 -2.07 -11.03
N ALA A 41 -15.22 -1.13 -10.33
CA ALA A 41 -14.67 0.09 -10.92
C ALA A 41 -13.49 -0.22 -11.85
N LEU A 42 -12.52 -1.03 -11.41
CA LEU A 42 -11.37 -1.46 -12.21
C LEU A 42 -11.80 -2.19 -13.48
N LYS A 43 -12.73 -3.15 -13.35
CA LYS A 43 -13.28 -3.92 -14.48
C LYS A 43 -13.98 -3.02 -15.50
N SER A 44 -14.57 -1.92 -15.05
CA SER A 44 -15.26 -0.95 -15.91
C SER A 44 -14.36 0.17 -16.43
N GLY A 45 -13.05 0.14 -16.14
CA GLY A 45 -12.10 1.19 -16.52
C GLY A 45 -12.31 2.51 -15.79
N LYS A 46 -13.06 2.52 -14.68
CA LYS A 46 -13.32 3.71 -13.85
C LYS A 46 -12.21 3.88 -12.83
N PHE A 47 -11.00 4.19 -13.30
CA PHE A 47 -9.80 4.20 -12.46
C PHE A 47 -9.82 5.26 -11.35
N GLU A 48 -10.47 6.40 -11.58
CA GLU A 48 -10.69 7.41 -10.53
C GLU A 48 -11.51 6.86 -9.36
N GLN A 49 -12.65 6.23 -9.67
CA GLN A 49 -13.49 5.60 -8.65
C GLN A 49 -12.73 4.45 -7.96
N ALA A 50 -11.99 3.63 -8.73
CA ALA A 50 -11.17 2.57 -8.15
C ALA A 50 -10.10 3.13 -7.20
N ASN A 51 -9.48 4.26 -7.53
CA ASN A 51 -8.51 4.94 -6.69
C ASN A 51 -9.14 5.43 -5.38
N GLN A 52 -10.31 6.07 -5.45
CA GLN A 52 -11.05 6.55 -4.27
C GLN A 52 -11.45 5.40 -3.33
N GLU A 53 -11.98 4.30 -3.88
CA GLU A 53 -12.34 3.13 -3.06
C GLU A 53 -11.10 2.42 -2.50
N THR A 54 -9.98 2.42 -3.24
CA THR A 54 -8.69 1.92 -2.73
C THR A 54 -8.17 2.78 -1.58
N LEU A 55 -8.33 4.10 -1.62
CA LEU A 55 -7.94 4.99 -0.51
C LEU A 55 -8.73 4.66 0.76
N LYS A 56 -10.05 4.49 0.64
CA LYS A 56 -10.90 4.09 1.78
C LYS A 56 -10.48 2.74 2.35
N ALA A 57 -10.13 1.78 1.49
CA ALA A 57 -9.63 0.48 1.89
C ALA A 57 -8.35 0.61 2.72
N VAL A 58 -7.35 1.33 2.22
CA VAL A 58 -6.07 1.50 2.93
C VAL A 58 -6.25 2.26 4.24
N LEU A 59 -7.08 3.31 4.28
CA LEU A 59 -7.42 4.00 5.54
C LEU A 59 -8.02 3.04 6.58
N SER A 60 -8.96 2.20 6.18
CA SER A 60 -9.54 1.18 7.08
C SER A 60 -8.51 0.16 7.55
N MET A 61 -7.50 -0.13 6.74
CA MET A 61 -6.41 -1.04 7.08
C MET A 61 -5.47 -0.40 8.10
N GLU A 62 -5.15 0.89 7.96
CA GLU A 62 -4.38 1.65 8.97
C GLU A 62 -5.12 1.74 10.31
N GLU A 63 -6.42 2.00 10.30
CA GLU A 63 -7.24 1.99 11.52
C GLU A 63 -7.22 0.61 12.20
N THR A 64 -7.28 -0.45 11.40
CA THR A 64 -7.20 -1.82 11.89
C THR A 64 -5.81 -2.12 12.44
N ALA A 65 -4.75 -1.70 11.76
CA ALA A 65 -3.36 -1.85 12.19
C ALA A 65 -3.12 -1.16 13.54
N ASN A 66 -3.64 0.07 13.71
CA ASN A 66 -3.56 0.81 14.96
C ASN A 66 -4.32 0.14 16.11
N LYS A 67 -5.47 -0.48 15.81
CA LYS A 67 -6.30 -1.16 16.82
C LYS A 67 -5.77 -2.54 17.20
N GLU A 68 -5.28 -3.31 16.23
CA GLU A 68 -4.90 -4.71 16.38
C GLU A 68 -3.39 -4.92 16.50
N GLY A 69 -2.59 -3.87 16.27
CA GLY A 69 -1.12 -3.91 16.31
C GLY A 69 -0.48 -4.63 15.12
N GLN A 70 -1.26 -4.96 14.09
CA GLN A 70 -0.78 -5.68 12.91
C GLN A 70 -1.47 -5.18 11.64
N PHE A 71 -0.68 -4.85 10.62
CA PHE A 71 -1.20 -4.45 9.32
C PHE A 71 -1.85 -5.64 8.58
N PRO A 72 -3.07 -5.48 8.02
CA PRO A 72 -3.82 -6.58 7.40
C PRO A 72 -3.27 -6.92 6.01
N CYS A 73 -2.14 -7.64 5.95
CA CYS A 73 -1.47 -7.97 4.69
C CYS A 73 -2.33 -8.74 3.67
N ASN A 74 -3.27 -9.57 4.12
CA ASN A 74 -4.18 -10.28 3.20
C ASN A 74 -5.06 -9.30 2.40
N ASP A 75 -5.46 -8.20 3.03
CA ASP A 75 -6.28 -7.18 2.39
C ASP A 75 -5.44 -6.38 1.39
N LEU A 76 -4.19 -6.04 1.73
CA LEU A 76 -3.26 -5.37 0.81
C LEU A 76 -2.96 -6.24 -0.42
N GLN A 77 -2.71 -7.53 -0.21
CA GLN A 77 -2.47 -8.50 -1.28
C GLN A 77 -3.69 -8.64 -2.18
N THR A 78 -4.91 -8.54 -1.64
CA THR A 78 -6.14 -8.53 -2.42
C THR A 78 -6.23 -7.28 -3.30
N LEU A 79 -5.91 -6.09 -2.75
CA LEU A 79 -5.85 -4.86 -3.55
C LEU A 79 -4.83 -4.96 -4.68
N GLU A 80 -3.63 -5.44 -4.39
CA GLU A 80 -2.57 -5.62 -5.37
C GLU A 80 -3.01 -6.55 -6.51
N GLN A 81 -3.62 -7.69 -6.19
CA GLN A 81 -4.12 -8.64 -7.19
C GLN A 81 -5.20 -8.01 -8.08
N LEU A 82 -6.09 -7.20 -7.52
CA LEU A 82 -7.11 -6.49 -8.29
C LEU A 82 -6.48 -5.48 -9.25
N TRP A 83 -5.57 -4.64 -8.76
CA TRP A 83 -4.87 -3.66 -9.59
C TRP A 83 -4.08 -4.34 -10.70
N GLN A 84 -3.30 -5.38 -10.40
CA GLN A 84 -2.54 -6.12 -11.43
C GLN A 84 -3.45 -6.72 -12.50
N LYS A 85 -4.54 -7.39 -12.08
CA LYS A 85 -5.47 -8.09 -13.00
C LYS A 85 -6.08 -7.16 -14.03
N TYR A 86 -6.52 -5.98 -13.60
CA TYR A 86 -7.27 -5.06 -14.47
C TYR A 86 -6.40 -3.97 -15.13
N THR A 87 -5.11 -3.91 -14.80
CA THR A 87 -4.15 -2.94 -15.39
C THR A 87 -3.00 -3.62 -16.13
N GLN A 88 -3.11 -4.93 -16.37
CA GLN A 88 -2.06 -5.75 -17.03
C GLN A 88 -0.73 -5.70 -16.27
N GLY A 89 -0.79 -5.60 -14.94
CA GLY A 89 0.38 -5.53 -14.06
C GLY A 89 1.16 -4.22 -14.14
N VAL A 90 0.65 -3.19 -14.81
CA VAL A 90 1.33 -1.89 -14.93
C VAL A 90 1.23 -1.09 -13.62
N TYR A 91 0.10 -1.19 -12.92
CA TYR A 91 -0.18 -0.46 -11.69
C TYR A 91 -0.26 -1.39 -10.48
N GLY A 92 -0.11 -0.81 -9.29
CA GLY A 92 -0.11 -1.55 -8.03
C GLY A 92 0.92 -1.00 -7.04
N PHE A 93 0.74 -1.39 -5.79
CA PHE A 93 1.62 -1.02 -4.68
C PHE A 93 2.98 -1.67 -4.78
N LYS A 94 3.05 -2.89 -5.31
CA LYS A 94 4.33 -3.56 -5.59
C LYS A 94 5.19 -2.74 -6.54
N ALA A 95 4.60 -2.32 -7.65
CA ALA A 95 5.29 -1.51 -8.65
C ALA A 95 5.83 -0.20 -8.05
N GLN A 96 5.07 0.41 -7.14
CA GLN A 96 5.50 1.60 -6.41
C GLN A 96 6.62 1.30 -5.41
N ALA A 97 6.51 0.22 -4.62
CA ALA A 97 7.53 -0.16 -3.64
C ALA A 97 8.89 -0.43 -4.31
N GLU A 98 8.90 -1.10 -5.47
CA GLU A 98 10.12 -1.31 -6.27
C GLU A 98 10.78 0.01 -6.72
N ILE A 99 9.98 1.06 -6.96
CA ILE A 99 10.47 2.39 -7.32
C ILE A 99 10.98 3.11 -6.06
N TRP A 100 10.22 3.08 -4.97
CA TRP A 100 10.59 3.68 -3.69
C TRP A 100 11.95 3.16 -3.21
N ASP A 101 12.13 1.84 -3.14
CA ASP A 101 13.37 1.23 -2.65
C ASP A 101 14.56 1.58 -3.53
N ARG A 102 14.39 1.54 -4.86
CA ARG A 102 15.43 1.93 -5.81
C ARG A 102 15.84 3.40 -5.61
N VAL A 103 14.87 4.31 -5.52
CA VAL A 103 15.14 5.74 -5.34
C VAL A 103 15.82 5.98 -3.99
N ASN A 104 15.28 5.42 -2.91
CA ASN A 104 15.83 5.54 -1.56
C ASN A 104 17.29 5.05 -1.50
N GLN A 105 17.58 3.88 -2.06
CA GLN A 105 18.94 3.34 -2.13
C GLN A 105 19.88 4.28 -2.90
N GLN A 106 19.45 4.78 -4.06
CA GLN A 106 20.27 5.67 -4.88
C GLN A 106 20.56 7.01 -4.19
N GLU A 107 19.59 7.59 -3.48
CA GLU A 107 19.83 8.82 -2.71
C GLU A 107 20.72 8.57 -1.49
N LYS A 108 20.62 7.40 -0.84
CA LYS A 108 21.58 6.99 0.21
C LYS A 108 22.99 6.86 -0.34
N GLU A 109 23.16 6.24 -1.51
CA GLU A 109 24.46 6.05 -2.15
C GLU A 109 25.11 7.37 -2.59
N LYS A 110 24.35 8.28 -3.20
CA LYS A 110 24.86 9.61 -3.60
C LYS A 110 25.32 10.44 -2.39
N ASN A 111 24.57 10.36 -1.30
CA ASN A 111 24.79 11.20 -0.12
C ASN A 111 25.65 10.53 0.96
N GLN A 112 26.39 9.44 0.65
CA GLN A 112 27.32 8.82 1.60
C GLN A 112 28.40 9.79 2.13
N GLN A 113 28.63 10.92 1.44
CA GLN A 113 29.55 12.00 1.86
C GLN A 113 28.85 13.36 2.07
N GLN A 114 27.52 13.41 2.00
CA GLN A 114 26.69 14.62 2.18
C GLN A 114 25.55 14.34 3.19
N GLN A 115 24.65 15.31 3.37
CA GLN A 115 23.47 15.11 4.21
C GLN A 115 22.37 14.44 3.40
N TYR A 116 22.08 13.17 3.69
CA TYR A 116 20.89 12.48 3.20
C TYR A 116 19.62 13.22 3.66
N TRP A 117 18.71 13.51 2.73
CA TRP A 117 17.41 14.11 3.03
C TRP A 117 16.28 13.32 2.38
N ILE A 118 15.30 12.91 3.18
CA ILE A 118 14.19 12.05 2.72
C ILE A 118 13.26 12.79 1.74
N GLY A 119 13.22 14.12 1.76
CA GLY A 119 12.46 14.88 0.77
C GLY A 119 12.99 14.75 -0.66
N ASP A 120 14.30 14.48 -0.85
CA ASP A 120 14.86 14.19 -2.19
C ASP A 120 14.37 12.84 -2.71
N VAL A 121 14.25 11.85 -1.82
CA VAL A 121 13.67 10.54 -2.12
C VAL A 121 12.22 10.71 -2.54
N VAL A 122 11.42 11.43 -1.76
CA VAL A 122 9.99 11.70 -2.02
C VAL A 122 9.81 12.42 -3.36
N ASN A 123 10.56 13.50 -3.60
CA ASN A 123 10.48 14.25 -4.85
C ASN A 123 10.79 13.39 -6.07
N ARG A 124 11.88 12.62 -6.01
CA ARG A 124 12.30 11.76 -7.12
C ARG A 124 11.36 10.57 -7.32
N PHE A 125 10.82 10.01 -6.25
CA PHE A 125 9.80 8.98 -6.28
C PHE A 125 8.55 9.45 -7.04
N CYS A 126 8.02 10.64 -6.71
CA CYS A 126 6.91 11.26 -7.43
C CYS A 126 7.22 11.45 -8.92
N GLN A 127 8.41 11.96 -9.27
CA GLN A 127 8.84 12.12 -10.65
C GLN A 127 8.87 10.79 -11.42
N GLU A 128 9.43 9.74 -10.82
CA GLU A 128 9.52 8.41 -11.43
C GLU A 128 8.17 7.69 -11.54
N LEU A 129 7.16 8.12 -10.78
CA LEU A 129 5.78 7.69 -10.92
C LEU A 129 4.97 8.54 -11.89
N GLY A 130 5.38 9.76 -12.21
CA GLY A 130 4.63 10.68 -13.06
C GLY A 130 3.65 11.55 -12.29
N TRP A 131 3.77 11.54 -10.97
CA TRP A 131 3.11 12.48 -10.08
C TRP A 131 3.97 13.74 -10.12
N ILE A 132 3.62 14.69 -11.01
CA ILE A 132 4.43 15.88 -11.27
C ILE A 132 4.58 16.66 -9.96
N SER A 133 5.75 16.53 -9.33
CA SER A 133 6.10 17.01 -7.98
C SER A 133 5.17 16.56 -6.85
N CYS A 134 5.73 16.00 -5.78
CA CYS A 134 4.98 15.87 -4.53
C CYS A 134 4.80 17.30 -3.95
N GLY A 135 3.83 18.08 -4.43
CA GLY A 135 3.47 19.38 -3.85
C GLY A 135 3.32 20.58 -4.79
N VAL A 136 3.60 20.50 -6.10
CA VAL A 136 3.31 21.61 -7.03
C VAL A 136 2.17 21.23 -7.95
N VAL A 137 0.96 21.54 -7.48
CA VAL A 137 -0.30 21.37 -8.20
C VAL A 137 -0.62 19.88 -8.36
N TYR A 138 -1.79 19.46 -7.90
CA TYR A 138 -2.43 18.31 -8.53
C TYR A 138 -2.64 18.69 -10.01
N GLY A 139 -1.62 18.53 -10.85
CA GLY A 139 -1.84 18.39 -12.28
C GLY A 139 -2.89 17.30 -12.40
N GLU A 140 -3.95 17.55 -13.16
CA GLU A 140 -5.09 16.64 -13.27
C GLU A 140 -4.58 15.20 -13.37
N ILE A 141 -4.76 14.40 -12.32
CA ILE A 141 -4.36 12.99 -12.35
C ILE A 141 -5.14 12.40 -13.49
N ASN A 142 -4.42 12.02 -14.54
CA ASN A 142 -5.06 11.50 -15.73
C ASN A 142 -5.37 10.05 -15.44
N PHE A 143 -6.60 9.78 -15.00
CA PHE A 143 -7.08 8.43 -14.73
C PHE A 143 -7.30 7.59 -15.99
N LYS A 144 -6.82 8.03 -17.16
CA LYS A 144 -6.59 7.13 -18.30
C LYS A 144 -5.30 6.34 -18.08
N LEU A 145 -5.15 5.20 -18.74
CA LEU A 145 -3.94 4.41 -18.64
C LEU A 145 -2.70 5.24 -19.07
N SER A 146 -1.92 5.68 -18.10
CA SER A 146 -0.53 6.11 -18.23
C SER A 146 0.39 4.91 -18.50
N ALA A 147 1.39 5.08 -19.37
CA ALA A 147 2.41 4.06 -19.59
C ALA A 147 3.37 3.91 -18.39
N GLN A 148 3.30 4.82 -17.40
CA GLN A 148 4.22 4.85 -16.28
C GLN A 148 3.85 3.80 -15.24
N LYS A 149 4.80 2.89 -15.00
CA LYS A 149 4.65 1.79 -14.04
C LYS A 149 4.41 2.36 -12.64
N GLY A 150 3.42 1.81 -11.92
CA GLY A 150 3.06 2.24 -10.57
C GLY A 150 2.27 3.56 -10.47
N TYR A 151 1.91 4.21 -11.59
CA TYR A 151 1.20 5.50 -11.57
C TYR A 151 -0.07 5.51 -10.72
N LEU A 152 -0.79 4.39 -10.67
CA LEU A 152 -1.92 4.17 -9.77
C LEU A 152 -1.65 2.99 -8.83
N PRO A 153 -2.34 2.95 -7.68
CA PRO A 153 -3.19 4.02 -7.14
C PRO A 153 -2.39 5.17 -6.50
N THR A 154 -2.94 6.39 -6.44
CA THR A 154 -2.32 7.55 -5.78
C THR A 154 -2.62 7.63 -4.27
N THR A 155 -3.03 6.52 -3.65
CA THR A 155 -3.54 6.53 -2.27
C THR A 155 -2.53 7.09 -1.29
N ILE A 156 -1.23 6.84 -1.46
CA ILE A 156 -0.20 7.30 -0.54
C ILE A 156 -0.08 8.84 -0.51
N LEU A 157 -0.26 9.50 -1.65
CA LEU A 157 -0.33 10.97 -1.71
C LEU A 157 -1.54 11.45 -0.92
N SER A 158 -2.69 10.82 -1.15
CA SER A 158 -3.91 11.19 -0.44
C SER A 158 -3.87 10.86 1.05
N LEU A 159 -3.19 9.80 1.48
CA LEU A 159 -2.98 9.49 2.90
C LEU A 159 -2.15 10.56 3.58
N ALA A 160 -1.07 10.98 2.92
CA ALA A 160 -0.22 12.03 3.45
C ALA A 160 -0.89 13.41 3.40
N ASP A 161 -1.73 13.69 2.41
CA ASP A 161 -2.53 14.92 2.31
C ASP A 161 -3.72 14.96 3.27
N ASN A 162 -4.31 13.80 3.62
CA ASN A 162 -5.28 13.69 4.72
C ASN A 162 -4.59 13.68 6.10
N GLY A 163 -3.26 13.83 6.13
CA GLY A 163 -2.43 13.92 7.31
C GLY A 163 -2.60 15.25 8.02
N TYR A 164 -2.86 15.13 9.33
CA TYR A 164 -2.78 16.12 10.40
C TYR A 164 -2.99 17.62 10.10
N ASN A 165 -3.97 18.24 10.76
CA ASN A 165 -4.06 19.69 10.82
C ASN A 165 -2.82 20.31 11.49
N GLN A 166 -2.70 21.64 11.46
CA GLN A 166 -1.61 22.41 12.08
C GLN A 166 -1.40 22.13 13.59
N GLN A 167 -2.29 21.35 14.22
CA GLN A 167 -2.25 20.93 15.61
C GLN A 167 -1.96 19.44 15.80
N GLY A 168 -1.58 18.70 14.74
CA GLY A 168 -1.26 17.27 14.85
C GLY A 168 -2.48 16.36 15.01
N ASN A 169 -3.68 16.78 14.59
CA ASN A 169 -4.91 15.98 14.66
C ASN A 169 -5.41 15.57 13.27
N TRP A 170 -5.95 14.34 13.15
CA TRP A 170 -6.56 13.81 11.93
C TRP A 170 -7.60 14.78 11.34
N LYS A 171 -7.45 15.17 10.07
CA LYS A 171 -8.45 15.94 9.34
C LYS A 171 -9.50 15.00 8.75
N SER A 172 -10.77 15.18 9.11
CA SER A 172 -11.87 14.43 8.48
C SER A 172 -12.10 14.94 7.04
N ASN A 173 -11.71 14.12 6.07
CA ASN A 173 -12.26 13.86 4.72
C ASN A 173 -12.91 14.96 3.84
N GLN A 174 -12.75 16.27 4.07
CA GLN A 174 -13.30 17.30 3.15
C GLN A 174 -12.43 18.56 2.90
N GLU A 175 -11.20 18.65 3.39
CA GLU A 175 -10.32 19.80 3.10
C GLU A 175 -9.15 19.36 2.23
N THR A 176 -9.23 19.59 0.92
CA THR A 176 -8.08 19.51 0.02
C THR A 176 -7.10 20.64 0.34
N PHE A 177 -5.80 20.33 0.42
CA PHE A 177 -4.74 21.34 0.54
C PHE A 177 -4.81 22.35 -0.61
N SER A 178 -4.70 23.64 -0.27
CA SER A 178 -4.52 24.75 -1.19
C SER A 178 -3.05 24.91 -1.58
N SER A 179 -2.75 25.70 -2.62
CA SER A 179 -1.37 26.06 -2.99
C SER A 179 -0.57 26.69 -1.84
N ASP A 180 -1.26 27.34 -0.91
CA ASP A 180 -0.66 28.09 0.19
C ASP A 180 -0.19 27.16 1.32
N ASP A 181 -0.77 25.97 1.41
CA ASP A 181 -0.41 24.95 2.40
C ASP A 181 0.93 24.24 2.07
N TRP A 182 1.43 24.37 0.84
CA TRP A 182 2.73 23.81 0.41
C TRP A 182 3.90 24.79 0.59
N LEU A 183 3.68 26.10 0.40
CA LEU A 183 4.63 27.12 0.86
C LEU A 183 4.84 26.98 2.37
N PHE A 184 3.79 26.61 3.10
CA PHE A 184 3.86 26.29 4.52
C PHE A 184 4.68 25.02 4.83
N LEU A 185 4.69 24.01 3.96
CA LEU A 185 5.52 22.80 4.10
C LEU A 185 7.02 23.08 3.86
N GLU A 186 7.36 23.92 2.88
CA GLU A 186 8.73 24.40 2.65
C GLU A 186 9.25 25.27 3.81
N LEU A 187 8.36 26.06 4.41
CA LEU A 187 8.67 26.91 5.56
C LEU A 187 8.65 26.16 6.91
N ASN A 188 8.12 24.93 6.95
CA ASN A 188 8.04 24.08 8.13
C ASN A 188 8.62 22.68 7.84
N PRO A 189 9.96 22.53 7.80
CA PRO A 189 10.64 21.27 7.43
C PRO A 189 10.19 20.03 8.22
N GLY A 190 9.69 20.19 9.45
CA GLY A 190 9.15 19.10 10.26
C GLY A 190 7.86 18.44 9.73
N MET A 191 7.16 19.06 8.77
CA MET A 191 6.01 18.43 8.09
C MET A 191 6.41 17.73 6.78
N VAL A 192 7.54 18.10 6.14
CA VAL A 192 8.11 17.25 5.08
C VAL A 192 8.55 15.91 5.66
N GLU A 193 9.06 15.92 6.89
CA GLU A 193 9.35 14.71 7.66
C GLU A 193 8.08 13.87 7.94
N SER A 194 6.89 14.47 8.07
CA SER A 194 5.65 13.71 8.29
C SER A 194 5.13 13.05 7.00
N LEU A 195 5.12 13.75 5.86
CA LEU A 195 4.79 13.16 4.54
C LEU A 195 5.76 12.02 4.22
N ALA A 196 7.04 12.28 4.39
CA ALA A 196 8.10 11.31 4.16
C ALA A 196 7.99 10.09 5.09
N GLY A 197 7.69 10.32 6.38
CA GLY A 197 7.45 9.26 7.34
C GLY A 197 6.27 8.37 6.96
N VAL A 198 5.14 8.97 6.53
CA VAL A 198 3.97 8.21 6.07
C VAL A 198 4.31 7.35 4.85
N MET A 199 5.05 7.89 3.87
CA MET A 199 5.50 7.12 2.70
C MET A 199 6.45 6.00 3.08
N GLU A 200 7.44 6.28 3.93
CA GLU A 200 8.41 5.29 4.40
C GLU A 200 7.72 4.15 5.17
N ASP A 201 6.85 4.47 6.12
CA ASP A 201 6.10 3.49 6.91
C ASP A 201 5.20 2.62 6.02
N PHE A 202 4.44 3.25 5.12
CA PHE A 202 3.55 2.51 4.22
C PHE A 202 4.33 1.57 3.30
N TYR A 203 5.42 2.02 2.66
CA TYR A 203 6.19 1.15 1.78
C TYR A 203 6.97 0.07 2.55
N GLN A 204 7.34 0.31 3.81
CA GLN A 204 7.82 -0.76 4.69
C GLN A 204 6.75 -1.80 4.97
N GLN A 205 5.49 -1.40 5.21
CA GLN A 205 4.38 -2.36 5.37
C GLN A 205 4.13 -3.16 4.08
N VAL A 206 4.18 -2.51 2.91
CA VAL A 206 4.05 -3.18 1.59
C VAL A 206 5.10 -4.30 1.47
N GLN A 207 6.37 -4.00 1.80
CA GLN A 207 7.45 -4.97 1.80
C GLN A 207 7.25 -6.10 2.84
N GLN A 208 6.79 -5.77 4.05
CA GLN A 208 6.46 -6.78 5.09
C GLN A 208 5.35 -7.74 4.63
N CYS A 209 4.41 -7.24 3.83
CA CYS A 209 3.37 -8.02 3.19
C CYS A 209 3.84 -8.82 1.97
N LYS A 210 5.15 -8.79 1.66
CA LYS A 210 5.83 -9.52 0.58
C LYS A 210 5.34 -9.11 -0.81
N LEU A 211 5.05 -7.83 -0.98
CA LEU A 211 4.70 -7.23 -2.26
C LEU A 211 5.92 -6.54 -2.86
#